data_AF-A0A3D3IB88-F1
#
_entry.id   AF-A0A3D3IB88-F1
#
_cell.length_a   1.000
_cell.length_b   1.000
_cell.length_c   1.000
_cell.angle_alpha   90.00
_cell.angle_beta   90.00
_cell.angle_gamma   90.00
#
_symmetry.space_group_name_H-M   'P 1'
#
loop_
_entity.id
_entity.type
_entity.pdbx_description
1 polymer ?
#
loop_
_entity_poly.entity_id
_entity_poly.type
_entity_poly.pdbx_seq_one_letter_code
_entity_poly.pdbx_strand_id
1 'polypeptide(L)'
;MVSLRSTFTAFLMLSALSSMAQGLDNPIPERLQFTGNVPAELLAKRSCVFYASSFTNDQLNTIQQSFQKSGIDAVAYFNTAMVFAGNDVISKMVEHLNKREISFIVLLSKNAENYSFTFTSFNGDDEFVNKGQPGWKVEDASL
;
A
#
# COMPACT_ATOMS: atom_id res chain seq x y z
N MET A 1 -17.97 -67.12 9.54
CA MET A 1 -18.44 -66.08 8.60
C MET A 1 -17.31 -65.08 8.40
N VAL A 2 -16.91 -64.84 7.16
CA VAL A 2 -15.93 -63.81 6.81
C VAL A 2 -16.67 -62.53 6.51
N SER A 3 -16.24 -61.40 7.09
CA SER A 3 -16.71 -60.06 6.70
C SER A 3 -15.57 -59.30 6.03
N LEU A 4 -15.91 -58.62 4.94
CA LEU A 4 -14.99 -58.14 3.91
C LEU A 4 -14.47 -56.73 4.22
N ARG A 5 -13.17 -56.50 4.03
CA ARG A 5 -12.59 -55.14 3.94
C ARG A 5 -12.90 -54.55 2.55
N SER A 6 -13.34 -53.30 2.45
CA SER A 6 -12.65 -52.24 1.67
C SER A 6 -13.46 -50.91 1.55
N THR A 7 -12.79 -49.81 1.88
CA THR A 7 -12.85 -48.45 1.25
C THR A 7 -14.16 -47.87 0.69
N PHE A 8 -14.66 -46.82 1.34
CA PHE A 8 -15.18 -45.53 0.79
C PHE A 8 -15.55 -44.63 2.01
N THR A 9 -15.41 -43.30 2.04
CA THR A 9 -14.92 -42.26 1.09
C THR A 9 -14.22 -41.15 1.90
N ALA A 10 -13.33 -40.34 1.30
CA ALA A 10 -12.74 -39.16 1.93
C ALA A 10 -13.35 -37.85 1.38
N PHE A 11 -13.80 -36.92 2.25
CA PHE A 11 -13.94 -35.50 1.92
C PHE A 11 -14.08 -34.59 3.16
N LEU A 12 -13.72 -33.30 3.00
CA LEU A 12 -13.95 -32.17 3.93
C LEU A 12 -13.19 -32.15 5.27
N MET A 13 -11.86 -32.12 5.19
CA MET A 13 -11.00 -31.45 6.18
C MET A 13 -10.29 -30.25 5.52
N LEU A 14 -11.01 -29.16 5.23
CA LEU A 14 -10.43 -27.84 4.95
C LEU A 14 -11.47 -26.69 4.99
N SER A 15 -11.73 -26.16 6.17
CA SER A 15 -12.52 -24.93 6.38
C SER A 15 -11.79 -23.89 7.26
N ALA A 16 -10.47 -24.04 7.38
CA ALA A 16 -9.60 -23.12 8.11
C ALA A 16 -8.84 -22.20 7.13
N LEU A 17 -9.01 -20.89 7.35
CA LEU A 17 -8.29 -19.76 6.70
C LEU A 17 -8.54 -19.57 5.18
N SER A 18 -9.41 -18.61 4.85
CA SER A 18 -9.44 -17.94 3.55
C SER A 18 -9.88 -16.47 3.67
N SER A 19 -9.48 -15.80 4.76
CA SER A 19 -9.76 -14.39 5.06
C SER A 19 -8.52 -13.48 5.04
N MET A 20 -7.34 -14.02 4.73
CA MET A 20 -6.06 -13.29 4.72
C MET A 20 -5.45 -13.25 3.31
N ALA A 21 -6.14 -12.58 2.38
CA ALA A 21 -5.68 -12.42 0.98
C ALA A 21 -5.99 -11.03 0.38
N GLN A 22 -6.33 -10.04 1.21
CA GLN A 22 -6.59 -8.66 0.77
C GLN A 22 -5.44 -7.73 1.16
N GLY A 23 -4.25 -8.05 0.65
CA GLY A 23 -3.03 -7.28 0.82
C GLY A 23 -2.09 -7.58 -0.34
N LEU A 24 -2.41 -7.05 -1.52
CA LEU A 24 -1.59 -7.21 -2.73
C LEU A 24 -0.20 -6.59 -2.51
N ASP A 25 0.79 -7.49 -2.45
CA ASP A 25 2.25 -7.31 -2.41
C ASP A 25 2.75 -5.88 -2.64
N ASN A 26 2.79 -5.10 -1.55
CA ASN A 26 3.54 -3.85 -1.51
C ASN A 26 4.81 -4.07 -0.69
N PRO A 27 6.00 -4.09 -1.29
CA PRO A 27 7.25 -4.33 -0.57
C PRO A 27 7.72 -3.13 0.25
N ILE A 28 7.11 -1.94 0.07
CA ILE A 28 7.59 -0.71 0.72
C ILE A 28 7.48 -0.77 2.26
N PRO A 29 6.34 -1.09 2.90
CA PRO A 29 6.22 -1.07 4.36
C PRO A 29 7.23 -1.95 5.10
N GLU A 30 7.57 -3.12 4.55
CA GLU A 30 8.52 -4.07 5.14
C GLU A 30 9.98 -3.55 5.12
N ARG A 31 10.26 -2.57 4.25
CA ARG A 31 11.57 -1.92 4.14
C ARG A 31 11.72 -0.71 5.08
N LEU A 32 10.65 -0.24 5.73
CA LEU A 32 10.67 0.98 6.55
C LEU A 32 11.00 0.71 8.02
N GLN A 33 11.56 1.73 8.68
CA GLN A 33 11.63 1.85 10.13
C GLN A 33 10.66 2.95 10.58
N PHE A 34 9.57 2.55 11.24
CA PHE A 34 8.54 3.50 11.69
C PHE A 34 9.02 4.38 12.84
N THR A 35 8.78 5.68 12.75
CA THR A 35 9.19 6.68 13.74
C THR A 35 8.12 7.76 13.91
N GLY A 36 8.12 8.44 15.06
CA GLY A 36 7.20 9.57 15.34
C GLY A 36 7.66 10.92 14.76
N ASN A 37 8.91 11.03 14.29
CA ASN A 37 9.51 12.29 13.87
C ASN A 37 9.19 12.62 12.40
N VAL A 38 7.99 13.15 12.13
CA VAL A 38 7.54 13.55 10.78
C VAL A 38 8.41 14.68 10.22
N PRO A 39 8.92 14.59 8.97
CA PRO A 39 9.77 15.61 8.38
C PRO A 39 8.94 16.82 7.95
N ALA A 40 9.42 18.02 8.27
CA ALA A 40 8.75 19.28 7.90
C ALA A 40 8.55 19.43 6.37
N GLU A 41 9.41 18.78 5.56
CA GLU A 41 9.32 18.80 4.11
C GLU A 41 8.09 18.07 3.54
N LEU A 42 7.42 17.21 4.31
CA LEU A 42 6.23 16.46 3.86
C LEU A 42 5.09 17.38 3.39
N LEU A 43 5.00 18.58 3.96
CA LEU A 43 4.00 19.61 3.62
C LEU A 43 4.53 20.63 2.59
N ALA A 44 5.78 20.51 2.16
CA ALA A 44 6.45 21.47 1.28
C ALA A 44 6.83 20.87 -0.09
N LYS A 45 6.80 19.54 -0.24
CA LYS A 45 7.21 18.83 -1.46
C LYS A 45 6.11 17.92 -1.99
N ARG A 46 6.14 17.67 -3.30
CA ARG A 46 5.17 16.82 -4.00
C ARG A 46 5.19 15.40 -3.50
N SER A 47 3.99 14.86 -3.33
CA SER A 47 3.71 13.48 -2.96
C SER A 47 3.00 12.74 -4.10
N CYS A 48 3.29 11.44 -4.25
CA CYS A 48 2.42 10.53 -5.00
C CYS A 48 1.73 9.55 -4.06
N VAL A 49 0.59 9.03 -4.47
CA VAL A 49 -0.25 8.15 -3.65
C VAL A 49 -0.38 6.79 -4.30
N PHE A 50 0.03 5.73 -3.61
CA PHE A 50 -0.20 4.34 -4.00
C PHE A 50 -1.35 3.78 -3.16
N TYR A 51 -2.45 3.36 -3.78
CA TYR A 51 -3.65 2.93 -3.08
C TYR A 51 -4.03 1.47 -3.39
N ALA A 52 -4.54 0.76 -2.38
CA ALA A 52 -5.05 -0.59 -2.55
C ALA A 52 -6.31 -0.63 -3.43
N SER A 53 -6.51 -1.69 -4.21
CA SER A 53 -7.67 -1.84 -5.13
C SER A 53 -9.06 -1.82 -4.46
N SER A 54 -9.13 -1.84 -3.12
CA SER A 54 -10.38 -1.73 -2.37
C SER A 54 -10.92 -0.30 -2.26
N PHE A 55 -10.13 0.73 -2.57
CA PHE A 55 -10.56 2.13 -2.52
C PHE A 55 -11.47 2.51 -3.71
N THR A 56 -12.54 3.26 -3.42
CA THR A 56 -13.38 3.88 -4.47
C THR A 56 -12.88 5.28 -4.84
N ASN A 57 -13.25 5.77 -6.02
CA ASN A 57 -12.92 7.13 -6.45
C ASN A 57 -13.41 8.20 -5.45
N ASP A 58 -14.59 8.01 -4.86
CA ASP A 58 -15.13 8.94 -3.87
C ASP A 58 -14.27 8.98 -2.59
N GLN A 59 -13.77 7.81 -2.14
CA GLN A 59 -12.82 7.75 -1.01
C GLN A 59 -11.51 8.47 -1.35
N LEU A 60 -10.97 8.27 -2.56
CA LEU A 60 -9.76 8.97 -3.00
C LEU A 60 -9.97 10.49 -3.12
N ASN A 61 -11.14 10.93 -3.57
CA ASN A 61 -11.52 12.34 -3.63
C ASN A 61 -11.62 12.97 -2.22
N THR A 62 -12.23 12.29 -1.25
CA THR A 62 -12.27 12.74 0.15
C THR A 62 -10.85 12.84 0.73
N ILE A 63 -9.99 11.86 0.45
CA ILE A 63 -8.58 11.87 0.88
C ILE A 63 -7.83 13.06 0.26
N GLN A 64 -8.01 13.33 -1.03
CA GLN A 64 -7.39 14.48 -1.69
C GLN A 64 -7.82 15.81 -1.05
N GLN A 65 -9.11 15.96 -0.70
CA GLN A 65 -9.59 17.14 0.02
C GLN A 65 -8.96 17.27 1.41
N SER A 66 -8.76 16.16 2.13
CA SER A 66 -8.09 16.15 3.43
C SER A 66 -6.60 16.48 3.31
N PHE A 67 -5.91 16.00 2.28
CA PHE A 67 -4.52 16.37 1.97
C PHE A 67 -4.39 17.86 1.63
N GLN A 68 -5.29 18.41 0.81
CA GLN A 68 -5.33 19.84 0.52
C GLN A 68 -5.53 20.69 1.78
N LYS A 69 -6.38 20.26 2.72
CA LYS A 69 -6.59 20.94 4.01
C LYS A 69 -5.39 20.85 4.95
N SER A 70 -4.60 19.78 4.90
CA SER A 70 -3.41 19.59 5.72
C SER A 70 -2.11 20.12 5.11
N GLY A 71 -2.14 20.56 3.84
CA GLY A 71 -0.97 21.07 3.11
C GLY A 71 -0.13 19.98 2.42
N ILE A 72 -0.65 18.76 2.30
CA ILE A 72 0.02 17.68 1.57
C ILE A 72 -0.26 17.83 0.06
N ASP A 73 0.78 18.10 -0.73
CA ASP A 73 0.68 18.25 -2.19
C ASP A 73 0.69 16.89 -2.91
N ALA A 74 -0.42 16.16 -2.82
CA ALA A 74 -0.62 14.91 -3.56
C ALA A 74 -1.02 15.18 -5.02
N VAL A 75 -0.09 14.92 -5.95
CA VAL A 75 -0.23 15.30 -7.38
C VAL A 75 -0.52 14.13 -8.33
N ALA A 76 -0.52 12.89 -7.82
CA ALA A 76 -0.79 11.69 -8.61
C ALA A 76 -1.23 10.51 -7.73
N TYR A 77 -2.15 9.68 -8.24
CA TYR A 77 -2.72 8.51 -7.57
C TYR A 77 -2.60 7.28 -8.46
N PHE A 78 -2.04 6.19 -7.94
CA PHE A 78 -1.82 4.94 -8.68
C PHE A 78 -2.30 3.73 -7.86
N ASN A 79 -2.91 2.76 -8.54
CA ASN A 79 -3.27 1.50 -7.90
C ASN A 79 -1.98 0.70 -7.61
N THR A 80 -1.77 0.29 -6.37
CA THR A 80 -0.56 -0.39 -5.92
C THR A 80 -0.27 -1.67 -6.71
N ALA A 81 -1.29 -2.45 -7.06
CA ALA A 81 -1.13 -3.67 -7.85
C ALA A 81 -0.71 -3.40 -9.31
N MET A 82 -1.00 -2.20 -9.83
CA MET A 82 -0.49 -1.76 -11.14
C MET A 82 0.97 -1.28 -11.06
N VAL A 83 1.35 -0.57 -9.98
CA VAL A 83 2.73 -0.08 -9.78
C VAL A 83 3.72 -1.25 -9.74
N PHE A 84 3.37 -2.34 -9.05
CA PHE A 84 4.22 -3.53 -8.90
C PHE A 84 3.89 -4.67 -9.89
N ALA A 85 3.20 -4.38 -10.99
CA ALA A 85 2.80 -5.41 -11.97
C ALA A 85 3.96 -6.06 -12.76
N GLY A 86 5.17 -5.51 -12.67
CA GLY A 86 6.39 -6.06 -13.28
C GLY A 86 7.48 -5.00 -13.45
N ASN A 87 8.73 -5.44 -13.68
CA ASN A 87 9.91 -4.57 -13.73
C ASN A 87 9.77 -3.43 -14.76
N ASP A 88 9.32 -3.72 -15.98
CA ASP A 88 9.08 -2.71 -17.03
C ASP A 88 8.07 -1.62 -16.62
N VAL A 89 7.15 -1.94 -15.71
CA VAL A 89 6.19 -0.99 -15.16
C VAL A 89 6.84 -0.19 -14.03
N ILE A 90 7.59 -0.84 -13.14
CA ILE A 90 8.34 -0.20 -12.07
C ILE A 90 9.29 0.88 -12.61
N SER A 91 10.16 0.57 -13.58
CA SER A 91 11.13 1.54 -14.09
C SER A 91 10.45 2.73 -14.80
N LYS A 92 9.31 2.50 -15.48
CA LYS A 92 8.47 3.58 -16.06
C LYS A 92 7.76 4.41 -14.99
N MET A 93 7.32 3.78 -13.90
CA MET A 93 6.75 4.49 -12.75
C MET A 93 7.82 5.39 -12.12
N VAL A 94 9.04 4.89 -11.91
CA VAL A 94 10.17 5.66 -11.38
C VAL A 94 10.53 6.83 -12.30
N GLU A 95 10.65 6.62 -13.61
CA GLU A 95 10.83 7.70 -14.59
C GLU A 95 9.75 8.78 -14.45
N HIS A 96 8.48 8.37 -14.33
CA HIS A 96 7.33 9.26 -14.17
C HIS A 96 7.37 10.06 -12.86
N LEU A 97 7.71 9.43 -11.75
CA LEU A 97 7.79 10.08 -10.43
C LEU A 97 8.97 11.07 -10.37
N ASN A 98 10.15 10.68 -10.88
CA ASN A 98 11.30 11.57 -11.00
C ASN A 98 10.99 12.78 -11.87
N LYS A 99 10.36 12.59 -13.04
CA LYS A 99 9.95 13.67 -13.94
C LYS A 99 8.91 14.63 -13.35
N ARG A 100 8.14 14.18 -12.35
CA ARG A 100 7.19 15.01 -11.58
C ARG A 100 7.80 15.63 -10.32
N GLU A 101 9.08 15.40 -10.04
CA GLU A 101 9.79 15.88 -8.84
C GLU A 101 9.12 15.39 -7.54
N ILE A 102 8.59 14.16 -7.56
CA ILE A 102 7.99 13.54 -6.38
C ILE A 102 9.07 13.28 -5.34
N SER A 103 8.84 13.74 -4.10
CA SER A 103 9.76 13.56 -2.98
C SER A 103 9.23 12.60 -1.92
N PHE A 104 7.91 12.35 -1.90
CA PHE A 104 7.26 11.49 -0.92
C PHE A 104 6.28 10.51 -1.58
N ILE A 105 6.21 9.31 -1.02
CA ILE A 105 5.21 8.30 -1.34
C ILE A 105 4.26 8.19 -0.15
N VAL A 106 2.95 8.19 -0.45
CA VAL A 106 1.88 7.90 0.51
C VAL A 106 1.23 6.59 0.13
N LEU A 107 1.26 5.62 1.02
CA LEU A 107 0.59 4.34 0.86
C LEU A 107 -0.76 4.38 1.55
N LEU A 108 -1.82 4.13 0.80
CA LEU A 108 -3.18 3.99 1.32
C LEU A 108 -3.56 2.52 1.40
N SER A 109 -3.80 2.08 2.63
CA SER A 109 -4.40 0.79 2.93
C SER A 109 -5.66 1.01 3.78
N LYS A 110 -6.57 0.04 3.77
CA LYS A 110 -7.70 -0.01 4.70
C LYS A 110 -8.02 -1.45 5.03
N ASN A 111 -8.43 -1.68 6.27
CA ASN A 111 -9.08 -2.94 6.66
C ASN A 111 -10.62 -2.74 6.55
N ALA A 112 -11.42 -3.55 7.24
CA ALA A 112 -12.88 -3.47 7.16
C ALA A 112 -13.47 -2.15 7.70
N GLU A 113 -12.78 -1.49 8.64
CA GLU A 113 -13.32 -0.34 9.39
C GLU A 113 -12.40 0.89 9.35
N ASN A 114 -11.07 0.70 9.30
CA ASN A 114 -10.08 1.76 9.49
C ASN A 114 -9.20 1.97 8.26
N TYR A 115 -8.85 3.24 8.00
CA TYR A 115 -7.84 3.64 7.01
C TYR A 115 -6.46 3.70 7.67
N SER A 116 -5.42 3.32 6.92
CA SER A 116 -4.03 3.58 7.30
C SER A 116 -3.25 4.21 6.17
N PHE A 117 -2.52 5.27 6.55
CA PHE A 117 -1.66 6.09 5.71
C PHE A 117 -0.22 5.81 6.13
N THR A 118 0.64 5.39 5.21
CA THR A 118 2.09 5.32 5.44
C THR A 118 2.80 6.31 4.53
N PHE A 119 3.49 7.28 5.13
CA PHE A 119 4.30 8.27 4.44
C PHE A 119 5.77 7.86 4.50
N THR A 120 6.51 8.05 3.41
CA THR A 120 7.96 7.86 3.38
C THR A 120 8.56 8.66 2.21
N SER A 121 9.86 8.96 2.25
CA SER A 121 10.53 9.67 1.14
C SER A 121 10.76 8.73 -0.04
N PHE A 122 10.54 9.22 -1.27
CA PHE A 122 10.94 8.48 -2.48
C PHE A 122 12.47 8.56 -2.64
N ASN A 123 13.14 7.43 -2.90
CA ASN A 123 14.60 7.43 -3.10
C ASN A 123 15.04 7.77 -4.53
N GLY A 124 14.14 7.76 -5.51
CA GLY A 124 14.43 8.05 -6.92
C GLY A 124 14.67 6.81 -7.79
N ASP A 125 14.67 5.60 -7.22
CA ASP A 125 15.08 4.35 -7.88
C ASP A 125 13.96 3.28 -7.91
N ASP A 126 14.18 2.19 -8.64
CA ASP A 126 13.27 1.03 -8.81
C ASP A 126 12.89 0.31 -7.50
N GLU A 127 13.64 0.54 -6.41
CA GLU A 127 13.26 0.03 -5.08
C GLU A 127 12.23 0.92 -4.35
N PHE A 128 11.96 2.13 -4.86
CA PHE A 128 11.18 3.25 -4.29
C PHE A 128 11.65 3.79 -2.94
N VAL A 129 12.21 2.94 -2.08
CA VAL A 129 12.65 3.26 -0.72
C VAL A 129 13.92 2.51 -0.37
N ASN A 130 14.83 3.16 0.34
CA ASN A 130 16.02 2.52 0.89
C ASN A 130 15.65 1.60 2.05
N LYS A 131 16.31 0.45 2.17
CA LYS A 131 16.09 -0.47 3.30
C LYS A 131 16.47 0.19 4.62
N GLY A 132 15.54 0.15 5.58
CA GLY A 132 15.70 0.73 6.91
C GLY A 132 15.38 2.23 6.98
N GLN A 133 14.91 2.87 5.91
CA GLN A 133 14.64 4.31 5.93
C GLN A 133 13.41 4.67 6.78
N PRO A 134 13.32 5.92 7.27
CA PRO A 134 12.16 6.38 8.04
C PRO A 134 10.82 6.22 7.32
N GLY A 135 9.83 5.73 8.07
CA GLY A 135 8.43 5.73 7.69
C GLY A 135 7.56 6.36 8.79
N TRP A 136 6.44 6.96 8.39
CA TRP A 136 5.47 7.55 9.31
C TRP A 136 4.10 6.95 9.05
N LYS A 137 3.53 6.28 10.05
CA LYS A 137 2.24 5.61 9.92
C LYS A 137 1.18 6.38 10.71
N VAL A 138 0.05 6.66 10.07
CA VAL A 138 -1.17 7.12 10.71
C VAL A 138 -2.19 5.99 10.55
N GLU A 139 -2.77 5.57 11.66
CA GLU A 139 -3.85 4.58 11.74
C GLU A 139 -5.09 5.27 12.32
N ASP A 140 -6.26 4.64 12.15
CA ASP A 140 -7.55 5.10 12.69
C ASP A 140 -7.93 6.55 12.31
N ALA A 141 -7.46 7.01 11.15
CA ALA A 141 -7.82 8.29 10.59
C ALA A 141 -9.30 8.28 10.15
N SER A 142 -10.16 8.96 10.92
CA SER A 142 -11.54 9.24 10.55
C SER A 142 -11.58 10.18 9.35
N LEU A 143 -12.17 9.72 8.23
CA LEU A 143 -12.42 10.48 7.01
C LEU A 143 -13.90 10.91 6.92
#